data_AF-A0A946DK72-F1
#
_entry.id   AF-A0A946DK72-F1
#
_cell.length_a   1.000
_cell.length_b   1.000
_cell.length_c   1.000
_cell.angle_alpha   90.00
_cell.angle_beta   90.00
_cell.angle_gamma   90.00
#
_symmetry.space_group_name_H-M   'P 1'
#
loop_
_entity.id
_entity.type
_entity.pdbx_description
1 polymer ?
#
loop_
_entity_poly.entity_id
_entity_poly.type
_entity_poly.pdbx_seq_one_letter_code
_entity_poly.pdbx_strand_id
1 'polypeptide(L)'
;MIQIDLSLHDIPPKDLERSEAVYEHVLDVLGRCSDGVLPFDTFMDLVLYSEHGYYNAENIIFGPIGDFVTAPESGELFGRCLGRQCFEILQSIPGDIIEYGAGTGRLAVTILKEYLKKRAVLDFNYIIVEPSRSLRARQKKLIAEEMPEQLEHIIWQTDHPRDEVKGVVIANEVFDAMPAKRFVVSKTGIKEMGVSFQNGQLDWAIMDCAVPEKVRALLGKHPLGYCTDLIQGIGSWFGSIKDYFKQGVLIVSDYGYGGPEFFHHQRVDGTLQCHFRHQVHDNPFQLFGLQDLTASVNFTELAERADDVGMCVEGYTSQAHFLIGSKIQEMIGETSGEDLAETYKLAQEAKRLLLPTHMGENFKFMALCRNIEPSMKMSGFMHDERYRLG
;
A
#
# COMPACT_ATOMS: atom_id res chain seq x y z
N MET A 1 0.71 7.77 -25.89
CA MET A 1 -0.74 7.63 -25.66
C MET A 1 -1.25 6.46 -26.49
N ILE A 2 -1.22 5.26 -25.92
CA ILE A 2 -2.06 4.17 -26.42
C ILE A 2 -3.43 4.48 -25.83
N GLN A 3 -4.40 4.78 -26.68
CA GLN A 3 -5.79 4.91 -26.26
C GLN A 3 -6.25 3.50 -25.92
N ILE A 4 -6.21 3.16 -24.63
CA ILE A 4 -6.64 1.86 -24.13
C ILE A 4 -8.15 1.81 -24.30
N ASP A 5 -8.64 0.82 -25.04
CA ASP A 5 -10.07 0.52 -25.17
C ASP A 5 -10.56 -0.07 -23.83
N LEU A 6 -10.83 0.82 -22.89
CA LEU A 6 -11.58 0.51 -21.67
C LEU A 6 -13.04 0.37 -22.10
N SER A 7 -13.41 -0.78 -22.69
CA SER A 7 -14.76 -1.00 -23.17
C SER A 7 -15.77 -0.90 -22.01
N LEU A 8 -16.35 0.29 -21.85
CA LEU A 8 -17.44 0.58 -20.90
C LEU A 8 -18.62 -0.38 -21.06
N HIS A 9 -18.72 -1.05 -22.23
CA HIS A 9 -19.73 -2.04 -22.57
C HIS A 9 -19.81 -3.24 -21.61
N ASP A 10 -18.74 -3.56 -20.89
CA ASP A 10 -18.70 -4.69 -19.96
C ASP A 10 -18.81 -4.28 -18.49
N ILE A 11 -19.15 -3.02 -18.21
CA ILE A 11 -19.37 -2.54 -16.83
C ILE A 11 -20.85 -2.75 -16.46
N PRO A 12 -21.16 -3.46 -15.36
CA PRO A 12 -22.54 -3.64 -14.92
C PRO A 12 -23.26 -2.29 -14.72
N PRO A 13 -24.57 -2.18 -15.06
CA PRO A 13 -25.31 -0.93 -14.91
C PRO A 13 -25.22 -0.30 -13.50
N LYS A 14 -25.26 -1.12 -12.44
CA LYS A 14 -25.12 -0.62 -11.06
C LYS A 14 -23.76 0.06 -10.80
N ASP A 15 -22.71 -0.40 -11.45
CA ASP A 15 -21.36 0.15 -11.27
C ASP A 15 -21.22 1.43 -12.09
N LEU A 16 -21.89 1.53 -13.25
CA LEU A 16 -22.02 2.79 -13.98
C LEU A 16 -22.78 3.86 -13.18
N GLU A 17 -23.93 3.49 -12.59
CA GLU A 17 -24.70 4.38 -11.69
C GLU A 17 -23.85 4.86 -10.50
N ARG A 18 -23.08 3.96 -9.89
CA ARG A 18 -22.12 4.32 -8.82
C ARG A 18 -21.07 5.29 -9.33
N SER A 19 -20.50 5.04 -10.50
CA SER A 19 -19.47 5.90 -11.07
C SER A 19 -19.99 7.30 -11.37
N GLU A 20 -21.21 7.39 -11.89
CA GLU A 20 -21.91 8.67 -12.10
C GLU A 20 -22.12 9.41 -10.77
N ALA A 21 -22.54 8.73 -9.71
CA ALA A 21 -22.69 9.36 -8.39
C ALA A 21 -21.36 9.91 -7.83
N VAL A 22 -20.24 9.20 -7.99
CA VAL A 22 -18.91 9.70 -7.59
C VAL A 22 -18.51 10.91 -8.45
N TYR A 23 -18.76 10.86 -9.76
CA TYR A 23 -18.46 11.95 -10.67
C TYR A 23 -19.27 13.22 -10.33
N GLU A 24 -20.57 13.08 -10.09
CA GLU A 24 -21.43 14.19 -9.64
C GLU A 24 -20.94 14.79 -8.33
N HIS A 25 -20.50 13.94 -7.39
CA HIS A 25 -19.93 14.41 -6.12
C HIS A 25 -18.63 15.20 -6.32
N VAL A 26 -17.74 14.74 -7.21
CA VAL A 26 -16.54 15.49 -7.59
C VAL A 26 -16.90 16.86 -8.18
N LEU A 27 -17.88 16.91 -9.10
CA LEU A 27 -18.32 18.17 -9.71
C LEU A 27 -18.94 19.14 -8.69
N ASP A 28 -19.73 18.63 -7.74
CA ASP A 28 -20.30 19.44 -6.66
C ASP A 28 -19.21 20.04 -5.76
N VAL A 29 -18.21 19.25 -5.35
CA VAL A 29 -17.09 19.76 -4.54
C VAL A 29 -16.25 20.76 -5.33
N LEU A 30 -15.94 20.46 -6.60
CA LEU A 30 -15.21 21.35 -7.49
C LEU A 30 -15.95 22.68 -7.71
N GLY A 31 -17.28 22.66 -7.84
CA GLY A 31 -18.11 23.85 -7.98
C GLY A 31 -18.11 24.78 -6.76
N ARG A 32 -17.63 24.30 -5.61
CA ARG A 32 -17.47 25.08 -4.37
C ARG A 32 -16.07 25.69 -4.23
N CYS A 33 -15.11 25.28 -5.05
CA CYS A 33 -13.77 25.88 -5.09
C CYS A 33 -13.84 27.28 -5.71
N SER A 34 -13.42 28.31 -4.98
CA SER A 34 -13.46 29.73 -5.39
C SER A 34 -12.77 30.03 -6.72
N ASP A 35 -11.74 29.24 -7.00
CA ASP A 35 -10.78 29.34 -8.09
C ASP A 35 -11.05 28.28 -9.18
N GLY A 36 -12.10 27.48 -9.02
CA GLY A 36 -12.53 26.47 -9.99
C GLY A 36 -11.56 25.29 -10.14
N VAL A 37 -10.63 25.12 -9.21
CA VAL A 37 -9.64 24.04 -9.17
C VAL A 37 -9.74 23.28 -7.85
N LEU A 38 -10.00 21.98 -7.94
CA LEU A 38 -10.02 21.05 -6.83
C LEU A 38 -8.60 20.51 -6.56
N PRO A 39 -8.07 20.57 -5.33
CA PRO A 39 -6.78 19.94 -5.02
C PRO A 39 -6.77 18.44 -5.39
N PHE A 40 -5.68 17.95 -5.98
CA PHE A 40 -5.65 16.57 -6.49
C PHE A 40 -5.73 15.51 -5.39
N ASP A 41 -5.17 15.78 -4.21
CA ASP A 41 -5.32 14.92 -3.04
C ASP A 41 -6.79 14.84 -2.58
N THR A 42 -7.51 15.97 -2.61
CA THR A 42 -8.95 15.98 -2.35
C THR A 42 -9.72 15.19 -3.41
N PHE A 43 -9.35 15.33 -4.69
CA PHE A 43 -9.93 14.52 -5.77
C PHE A 43 -9.71 13.01 -5.53
N MET A 44 -8.48 12.59 -5.21
CA MET A 44 -8.17 11.19 -4.88
C MET A 44 -9.01 10.70 -3.71
N ASP A 45 -9.13 11.49 -2.63
CA ASP A 45 -9.95 11.14 -1.47
C ASP A 45 -11.43 10.89 -1.84
N LEU A 46 -12.01 11.77 -2.67
CA LEU A 46 -13.40 11.61 -3.12
C LEU A 46 -13.60 10.34 -3.96
N VAL A 47 -12.70 10.05 -4.92
CA VAL A 47 -12.89 8.89 -5.80
C VAL A 47 -12.53 7.57 -5.13
N LEU A 48 -11.68 7.58 -4.10
CA LEU A 48 -11.24 6.38 -3.39
C LEU A 48 -12.05 6.09 -2.12
N TYR A 49 -12.40 7.11 -1.33
CA TYR A 49 -12.87 6.95 0.05
C TYR A 49 -14.21 7.61 0.37
N SER A 50 -14.87 8.28 -0.59
CA SER A 50 -16.27 8.70 -0.39
C SER A 50 -17.21 7.50 -0.22
N GLU A 51 -18.49 7.73 0.09
CA GLU A 51 -19.50 6.67 0.25
C GLU A 51 -19.54 5.70 -0.95
N HIS A 52 -19.34 6.21 -2.16
CA HIS A 52 -19.32 5.46 -3.41
C HIS A 52 -17.92 5.28 -4.00
N GLY A 53 -16.90 5.74 -3.28
CA GLY A 53 -15.50 5.62 -3.67
C GLY A 53 -15.03 4.17 -3.75
N TYR A 54 -13.89 3.98 -4.42
CA TYR A 54 -13.32 2.67 -4.73
C TYR A 54 -13.28 1.72 -3.53
N TYR A 55 -12.70 2.16 -2.39
CA TYR A 55 -12.48 1.33 -1.19
C TYR A 55 -13.72 1.14 -0.30
N ASN A 56 -14.81 1.86 -0.55
CA ASN A 56 -16.07 1.71 0.17
C ASN A 56 -17.15 0.96 -0.62
N ALA A 57 -16.90 0.67 -1.90
CA ALA A 57 -17.84 -0.08 -2.70
C ALA A 57 -18.09 -1.49 -2.12
N GLU A 58 -19.35 -1.90 -2.07
CA GLU A 58 -19.73 -3.24 -1.57
C GLU A 58 -19.17 -4.39 -2.42
N ASN A 59 -18.66 -4.11 -3.63
CA ASN A 59 -18.22 -5.09 -4.61
C ASN A 59 -16.74 -4.94 -4.98
N ILE A 60 -15.86 -4.52 -4.07
CA ILE A 60 -14.43 -4.60 -4.38
C ILE A 60 -14.06 -6.09 -4.54
N ILE A 61 -13.88 -6.48 -5.78
CA ILE A 61 -13.38 -7.80 -6.12
C ILE A 61 -11.86 -7.70 -5.99
N PHE A 62 -11.31 -7.98 -4.81
CA PHE A 62 -9.88 -8.32 -4.72
C PHE A 62 -9.67 -9.77 -5.19
N GLY A 63 -8.61 -10.02 -5.96
CA GLY A 63 -8.23 -11.34 -6.48
C GLY A 63 -8.24 -11.43 -8.02
N PRO A 64 -8.24 -12.65 -8.62
CA PRO A 64 -8.09 -12.85 -10.08
C PRO A 64 -9.17 -12.24 -10.99
N ILE A 65 -10.28 -11.79 -10.41
CA ILE A 65 -11.40 -11.10 -11.10
C ILE A 65 -11.40 -9.58 -10.78
N GLY A 66 -10.44 -9.13 -9.96
CA GLY A 66 -10.28 -7.75 -9.51
C GLY A 66 -9.48 -6.84 -10.42
N ASP A 67 -9.21 -5.63 -9.91
CA ASP A 67 -8.43 -4.64 -10.65
C ASP A 67 -6.92 -4.89 -10.59
N PHE A 68 -6.45 -5.53 -9.51
CA PHE A 68 -5.08 -6.02 -9.39
C PHE A 68 -4.99 -7.25 -8.47
N VAL A 69 -3.90 -7.99 -8.62
CA VAL A 69 -3.54 -9.10 -7.72
C VAL A 69 -2.43 -8.60 -6.80
N THR A 70 -2.75 -8.35 -5.54
CA THR A 70 -1.76 -8.03 -4.50
C THR A 70 -0.85 -9.24 -4.22
N ALA A 71 0.28 -9.02 -3.54
CA ALA A 71 1.18 -10.11 -3.19
C ALA A 71 0.49 -11.20 -2.31
N PRO A 72 -0.39 -10.86 -1.35
CA PRO A 72 -1.15 -11.85 -0.59
C PRO A 72 -2.19 -12.63 -1.39
N GLU A 73 -2.78 -12.04 -2.44
CA GLU A 73 -3.75 -12.72 -3.31
C GLU A 73 -3.07 -13.57 -4.39
N SER A 74 -1.74 -13.48 -4.49
CA SER A 74 -0.94 -14.19 -5.46
C SER A 74 -0.72 -15.66 -5.12
N GLY A 75 -0.97 -16.05 -3.88
CA GLY A 75 -0.78 -17.38 -3.30
C GLY A 75 -0.34 -17.28 -1.85
N GLU A 76 0.29 -18.32 -1.31
CA GLU A 76 0.62 -18.38 0.13
C GLU A 76 2.07 -18.01 0.47
N LEU A 77 2.99 -18.02 -0.50
CA LEU A 77 4.43 -17.87 -0.25
C LEU A 77 4.77 -16.51 0.35
N PHE A 78 4.12 -15.43 -0.12
CA PHE A 78 4.32 -14.09 0.43
C PHE A 78 3.96 -14.03 1.92
N GLY A 79 2.74 -14.45 2.27
CA GLY A 79 2.25 -14.43 3.65
C GLY A 79 3.02 -15.37 4.57
N ARG A 80 3.49 -16.51 4.05
CA ARG A 80 4.40 -17.41 4.80
C ARG A 80 5.76 -16.77 5.07
N CYS A 81 6.33 -16.05 4.12
CA CYS A 81 7.57 -15.29 4.35
C CYS A 81 7.40 -14.24 5.42
N LEU A 82 6.34 -13.44 5.32
CA LEU A 82 6.04 -12.41 6.32
C LEU A 82 5.73 -13.03 7.69
N GLY A 83 4.99 -14.15 7.74
CA GLY A 83 4.70 -14.89 8.96
C GLY A 83 5.95 -15.45 9.65
N ARG A 84 6.93 -15.94 8.86
CA ARG A 84 8.23 -16.34 9.39
C ARG A 84 8.99 -15.16 9.99
N GLN A 85 8.97 -14.00 9.34
CA GLN A 85 9.59 -12.79 9.87
C GLN A 85 8.90 -12.32 11.16
N CYS A 86 7.57 -12.35 11.21
CA CYS A 86 6.80 -12.04 12.42
C CYS A 86 7.15 -12.99 13.57
N PHE A 87 7.27 -14.29 13.28
CA PHE A 87 7.70 -15.28 14.26
C PHE A 87 9.09 -14.95 14.86
N GLU A 88 10.07 -14.59 14.04
CA GLU A 88 11.41 -14.22 14.53
C GLU A 88 11.38 -13.00 15.45
N ILE A 89 10.57 -11.99 15.10
CA ILE A 89 10.42 -10.77 15.90
C ILE A 89 9.72 -11.08 17.23
N LEU A 90 8.59 -11.82 17.20
CA LEU A 90 7.81 -12.14 18.40
C LEU A 90 8.56 -13.05 19.39
N GLN A 91 9.52 -13.86 18.93
CA GLN A 91 10.42 -14.59 19.82
C GLN A 91 11.30 -13.65 20.68
N SER A 92 11.61 -12.46 20.18
CA SER A 92 12.45 -11.47 20.85
C SER A 92 11.63 -10.39 21.57
N ILE A 93 10.49 -10.00 21.00
CA ILE A 93 9.55 -9.03 21.56
C ILE A 93 8.15 -9.67 21.56
N PRO A 94 7.80 -10.43 22.61
CA PRO A 94 6.45 -10.93 22.77
C PRO A 94 5.44 -9.77 22.82
N GLY A 95 4.35 -9.90 22.10
CA GLY A 95 3.35 -8.87 21.92
C GLY A 95 2.35 -9.24 20.83
N ASP A 96 1.55 -8.26 20.41
CA ASP A 96 0.49 -8.44 19.42
C ASP A 96 1.00 -8.19 17.99
N ILE A 97 0.25 -8.69 17.00
CA ILE A 97 0.41 -8.29 15.60
C ILE A 97 -0.72 -7.33 15.25
N ILE A 98 -0.38 -6.15 14.73
CA ILE A 98 -1.35 -5.22 14.15
C ILE A 98 -1.17 -5.21 12.63
N GLU A 99 -2.23 -5.48 11.88
CA GLU A 99 -2.26 -5.33 10.42
C GLU A 99 -3.19 -4.17 10.03
N TYR A 100 -2.61 -3.16 9.37
CA TYR A 100 -3.37 -2.08 8.75
C TYR A 100 -3.82 -2.49 7.35
N GLY A 101 -5.12 -2.34 7.07
CA GLY A 101 -5.66 -2.59 5.73
C GLY A 101 -5.52 -4.05 5.29
N ALA A 102 -6.01 -5.00 6.08
CA ALA A 102 -5.85 -6.44 5.82
C ALA A 102 -6.55 -6.97 4.54
N GLY A 103 -7.17 -6.09 3.74
CA GLY A 103 -7.83 -6.43 2.49
C GLY A 103 -8.86 -7.53 2.67
N THR A 104 -8.65 -8.67 2.01
CA THR A 104 -9.55 -9.84 2.10
C THR A 104 -9.40 -10.63 3.41
N GLY A 105 -8.32 -10.42 4.16
CA GLY A 105 -7.90 -11.22 5.32
C GLY A 105 -6.97 -12.38 4.96
N ARG A 106 -6.63 -12.58 3.68
CA ARG A 106 -5.75 -13.69 3.23
C ARG A 106 -4.35 -13.62 3.83
N LEU A 107 -3.78 -12.41 3.97
CA LEU A 107 -2.47 -12.22 4.59
C LEU A 107 -2.48 -12.64 6.08
N ALA A 108 -3.47 -12.17 6.85
CA ALA A 108 -3.68 -12.60 8.24
C ALA A 108 -3.75 -14.13 8.37
N VAL A 109 -4.58 -14.79 7.56
CA VAL A 109 -4.73 -16.25 7.60
C VAL A 109 -3.39 -16.96 7.32
N THR A 110 -2.65 -16.51 6.32
CA THR A 110 -1.38 -17.15 5.94
C THR A 110 -0.27 -16.92 6.97
N ILE A 111 -0.18 -15.73 7.56
CA ILE A 111 0.71 -15.43 8.69
C ILE A 111 0.40 -16.33 9.88
N LEU A 112 -0.87 -16.40 10.28
CA LEU A 112 -1.31 -17.19 11.44
C LEU A 112 -1.05 -18.69 11.23
N LYS A 113 -1.35 -19.23 10.04
CA LYS A 113 -1.03 -20.63 9.69
C LYS A 113 0.47 -20.90 9.74
N GLU A 114 1.31 -20.00 9.21
CA GLU A 114 2.76 -20.20 9.25
C GLU A 114 3.30 -20.09 10.69
N TYR A 115 2.78 -19.19 11.52
CA TYR A 115 3.11 -19.11 12.94
C TYR A 115 2.76 -20.42 13.66
N LEU A 116 1.56 -20.96 13.41
CA LEU A 116 1.07 -22.18 14.06
C LEU A 116 1.87 -23.45 13.69
N LYS A 117 2.57 -23.46 12.55
CA LYS A 117 3.53 -24.53 12.22
C LYS A 117 4.75 -24.56 13.15
N LYS A 118 5.11 -23.42 13.75
CA LYS A 118 6.26 -23.28 14.65
C LYS A 118 5.85 -23.29 16.13
N ARG A 119 4.63 -22.86 16.45
CA ARG A 119 4.05 -22.85 17.81
C ARG A 119 2.63 -23.40 17.77
N ALA A 120 2.33 -24.42 18.57
CA ALA A 120 1.03 -25.09 18.54
C ALA A 120 -0.16 -24.20 18.95
N VAL A 121 0.08 -23.03 19.56
CA VAL A 121 -0.94 -22.09 20.03
C VAL A 121 -0.55 -20.66 19.69
N LEU A 122 -1.55 -19.78 19.53
CA LEU A 122 -1.35 -18.34 19.49
C LEU A 122 -1.22 -17.81 20.92
N ASP A 123 -0.16 -17.06 21.18
CA ASP A 123 0.14 -16.42 22.45
C ASP A 123 0.01 -14.88 22.37
N PHE A 124 -0.73 -14.40 21.36
CA PHE A 124 -0.93 -12.99 21.05
C PHE A 124 -2.31 -12.74 20.43
N ASN A 125 -2.71 -11.46 20.35
CA ASN A 125 -3.86 -11.03 19.55
C ASN A 125 -3.41 -10.55 18.17
N TYR A 126 -4.18 -10.92 17.15
CA TYR A 126 -4.05 -10.38 15.80
C TYR A 126 -5.09 -9.27 15.61
N ILE A 127 -4.62 -8.02 15.61
CA ILE A 127 -5.44 -6.82 15.54
C ILE A 127 -5.49 -6.35 14.08
N ILE A 128 -6.67 -6.36 13.47
CA ILE A 128 -6.90 -5.82 12.13
C ILE A 128 -7.50 -4.43 12.26
N VAL A 129 -6.79 -3.42 11.75
CA VAL A 129 -7.29 -2.04 11.64
C VAL A 129 -7.83 -1.84 10.23
N GLU A 130 -9.16 -1.82 10.12
CA GLU A 130 -9.88 -1.78 8.85
C GLU A 130 -11.10 -0.86 8.96
N PRO A 131 -11.10 0.35 8.36
CA PRO A 131 -12.25 1.25 8.37
C PRO A 131 -13.43 0.74 7.53
N SER A 132 -13.19 -0.08 6.49
CA SER A 132 -14.24 -0.57 5.60
C SER A 132 -15.10 -1.66 6.24
N ARG A 133 -16.42 -1.40 6.36
CA ARG A 133 -17.37 -2.36 6.95
C ARG A 133 -17.48 -3.64 6.12
N SER A 134 -17.45 -3.54 4.79
CA SER A 134 -17.56 -4.68 3.88
C SER A 134 -16.33 -5.58 3.99
N LEU A 135 -15.13 -5.00 4.04
CA LEU A 135 -13.88 -5.76 4.22
C LEU A 135 -13.82 -6.45 5.58
N ARG A 136 -14.20 -5.78 6.67
CA ARG A 136 -14.31 -6.45 7.98
C ARG A 136 -15.25 -7.66 7.95
N ALA A 137 -16.40 -7.56 7.27
CA ALA A 137 -17.32 -8.69 7.15
C ALA A 137 -16.71 -9.85 6.34
N ARG A 138 -16.01 -9.55 5.25
CA ARG A 138 -15.30 -10.54 4.42
C ARG A 138 -14.17 -11.23 5.19
N GLN A 139 -13.33 -10.46 5.88
CA GLN A 139 -12.23 -10.96 6.72
C GLN A 139 -12.75 -11.90 7.82
N LYS A 140 -13.81 -11.48 8.54
CA LYS A 140 -14.44 -12.30 9.60
C LYS A 140 -14.93 -13.64 9.05
N LYS A 141 -15.62 -13.61 7.90
CA LYS A 141 -16.11 -14.82 7.25
C LYS A 141 -14.95 -15.74 6.86
N LEU A 142 -13.93 -15.21 6.20
CA LEU A 142 -12.77 -15.97 5.75
C LEU A 142 -12.05 -16.65 6.92
N ILE A 143 -11.76 -15.90 7.98
CA ILE A 143 -11.05 -16.42 9.15
C ILE A 143 -11.91 -17.44 9.90
N ALA A 144 -13.22 -17.21 10.05
CA ALA A 144 -14.12 -18.17 10.68
C ALA A 144 -14.24 -19.48 9.88
N GLU A 145 -14.16 -19.42 8.54
CA GLU A 145 -14.20 -20.59 7.68
C GLU A 145 -12.87 -21.38 7.70
N GLU A 146 -11.73 -20.70 7.69
CA GLU A 146 -10.42 -21.37 7.58
C GLU A 146 -9.72 -21.65 8.91
N MET A 147 -9.99 -20.86 9.95
CA MET A 147 -9.33 -20.92 11.25
C MET A 147 -10.30 -20.66 12.41
N PRO A 148 -11.44 -21.38 12.51
CA PRO A 148 -12.49 -21.11 13.49
C PRO A 148 -12.01 -21.11 14.94
N GLU A 149 -11.08 -22.00 15.27
CA GLU A 149 -10.49 -22.12 16.61
C GLU A 149 -9.67 -20.89 17.02
N GLN A 150 -9.22 -20.08 16.06
CA GLN A 150 -8.36 -18.93 16.31
C GLN A 150 -9.12 -17.61 16.33
N LEU A 151 -10.44 -17.64 16.12
CA LEU A 151 -11.26 -16.43 16.00
C LEU A 151 -11.26 -15.60 17.30
N GLU A 152 -11.04 -16.23 18.45
CA GLU A 152 -10.95 -15.54 19.75
C GLU A 152 -9.70 -14.64 19.87
N HIS A 153 -8.66 -14.92 19.08
CA HIS A 153 -7.43 -14.13 19.03
C HIS A 153 -7.51 -12.95 18.05
N ILE A 154 -8.60 -12.81 17.29
CA ILE A 154 -8.71 -11.78 16.25
C ILE A 154 -9.56 -10.62 16.74
N ILE A 155 -8.97 -9.42 16.69
CA ILE A 155 -9.63 -8.18 17.11
C ILE A 155 -9.74 -7.27 15.89
N TRP A 156 -10.97 -6.83 15.57
CA TRP A 156 -11.19 -5.83 14.51
C TRP A 156 -11.41 -4.45 15.12
N GLN A 157 -10.65 -3.48 14.63
CA GLN A 157 -10.77 -2.07 15.00
C GLN A 157 -10.95 -1.21 13.74
N THR A 158 -11.62 -0.06 13.88
CA THR A 158 -11.82 0.90 12.78
C THR A 158 -10.81 2.03 12.79
N ASP A 159 -10.09 2.17 13.88
CA ASP A 159 -9.17 3.26 14.18
C ASP A 159 -7.92 2.69 14.87
N HIS A 160 -6.91 3.52 15.06
CA HIS A 160 -5.68 3.16 15.75
C HIS A 160 -5.97 2.59 17.16
N PRO A 161 -5.14 1.64 17.64
CA PRO A 161 -5.23 1.14 19.01
C PRO A 161 -5.17 2.26 20.05
N ARG A 162 -5.99 2.14 21.10
CA ARG A 162 -6.01 3.09 22.22
C ARG A 162 -5.02 2.74 23.33
N ASP A 163 -4.76 1.46 23.51
CA ASP A 163 -3.85 0.94 24.52
C ASP A 163 -2.43 0.83 23.95
N GLU A 164 -1.44 0.84 24.84
CA GLU A 164 -0.05 0.64 24.40
C GLU A 164 0.14 -0.74 23.78
N VAL A 165 0.76 -0.77 22.60
CA VAL A 165 1.05 -2.01 21.88
C VAL A 165 2.55 -2.23 21.78
N LYS A 166 2.90 -3.52 21.92
CA LYS A 166 4.22 -4.07 21.64
C LYS A 166 4.09 -5.21 20.64
N GLY A 167 5.13 -5.48 19.87
CA GLY A 167 5.17 -6.61 18.94
C GLY A 167 5.43 -6.18 17.51
N VAL A 168 4.54 -6.56 16.58
CA VAL A 168 4.71 -6.32 15.15
C VAL A 168 3.58 -5.46 14.62
N VAL A 169 3.90 -4.44 13.82
CA VAL A 169 2.92 -3.73 13.00
C VAL A 169 3.22 -4.04 11.53
N ILE A 170 2.18 -4.30 10.74
CA ILE A 170 2.26 -4.60 9.32
C ILE A 170 1.46 -3.53 8.58
N ALA A 171 2.09 -2.92 7.60
CA ALA A 171 1.46 -2.03 6.63
C ALA A 171 1.86 -2.51 5.22
N ASN A 172 1.03 -3.37 4.63
CA ASN A 172 1.23 -3.88 3.27
C ASN A 172 0.30 -3.17 2.30
N GLU A 173 0.83 -2.42 1.34
CA GLU A 173 0.05 -1.66 0.34
C GLU A 173 -0.95 -0.71 1.02
N VAL A 174 -0.44 0.06 1.99
CA VAL A 174 -1.26 1.00 2.79
C VAL A 174 -0.95 2.43 2.39
N PHE A 175 0.29 2.75 2.05
CA PHE A 175 0.70 4.13 1.83
C PHE A 175 0.46 4.56 0.39
N ASP A 176 0.61 3.66 -0.59
CA ASP A 176 0.39 3.98 -2.01
C ASP A 176 -1.02 4.43 -2.36
N ALA A 177 -2.02 3.94 -1.63
CA ALA A 177 -3.43 4.32 -1.77
C ALA A 177 -3.76 5.66 -1.07
N MET A 178 -2.87 6.20 -0.23
CA MET A 178 -3.14 7.47 0.43
C MET A 178 -3.16 8.64 -0.57
N PRO A 179 -4.03 9.65 -0.36
CA PRO A 179 -4.07 10.81 -1.25
C PRO A 179 -2.73 11.51 -1.42
N ALA A 180 -2.36 11.72 -2.69
CA ALA A 180 -1.14 12.36 -3.10
C ALA A 180 -1.42 13.74 -3.71
N LYS A 181 -0.49 14.68 -3.49
CA LYS A 181 -0.46 15.95 -4.21
C LYS A 181 0.46 15.84 -5.40
N ARG A 182 0.03 16.36 -6.54
CA ARG A 182 0.86 16.46 -7.76
C ARG A 182 1.49 17.84 -7.86
N PHE A 183 2.78 17.88 -8.19
CA PHE A 183 3.53 19.12 -8.42
C PHE A 183 4.18 19.12 -9.80
N VAL A 184 4.30 20.29 -10.43
CA VAL A 184 4.97 20.47 -11.73
C VAL A 184 6.00 21.59 -11.69
N VAL A 185 7.14 21.37 -12.34
CA VAL A 185 8.12 22.43 -12.63
C VAL A 185 7.65 23.24 -13.83
N SER A 186 7.14 24.45 -13.59
CA SER A 186 6.63 25.34 -14.65
C SER A 186 7.59 26.50 -14.95
N LYS A 187 7.29 27.28 -16.00
CA LYS A 187 8.07 28.48 -16.36
C LYS A 187 8.05 29.56 -15.28
N THR A 188 7.04 29.58 -14.42
CA THR A 188 6.89 30.57 -13.33
C THR A 188 7.29 30.00 -11.97
N GLY A 189 7.99 28.86 -11.97
CA GLY A 189 8.40 28.13 -10.77
C GLY A 189 7.58 26.86 -10.57
N ILE A 190 7.78 26.22 -9.42
CA ILE A 190 7.08 24.99 -9.07
C ILE A 190 5.65 25.33 -8.65
N LYS A 191 4.70 24.53 -9.14
CA LYS A 191 3.26 24.70 -8.90
C LYS A 191 2.65 23.39 -8.43
N GLU A 192 1.65 23.49 -7.55
CA GLU A 192 0.76 22.37 -7.25
C GLU A 192 -0.27 22.23 -8.37
N MET A 193 -0.65 21.00 -8.66
CA MET A 193 -1.64 20.64 -9.65
C MET A 193 -2.92 20.17 -8.96
N GLY A 194 -4.05 20.57 -9.51
CA GLY A 194 -5.38 20.13 -9.14
C GLY A 194 -6.17 19.71 -10.37
N VAL A 195 -7.49 19.63 -10.19
CA VAL A 195 -8.45 19.20 -11.20
C VAL A 195 -9.43 20.33 -11.47
N SER A 196 -9.68 20.61 -12.74
CA SER A 196 -10.67 21.61 -13.17
C SER A 196 -11.62 21.01 -14.20
N PHE A 197 -12.79 21.62 -14.36
CA PHE A 197 -13.71 21.24 -15.43
C PHE A 197 -13.54 22.19 -16.63
N GLN A 198 -12.97 21.69 -17.72
CA GLN A 198 -12.67 22.46 -18.94
C GLN A 198 -13.08 21.67 -20.18
N ASN A 199 -13.59 22.36 -21.21
CA ASN A 199 -13.99 21.75 -22.48
C ASN A 199 -14.97 20.56 -22.34
N GLY A 200 -15.79 20.55 -21.29
CA GLY A 200 -16.78 19.49 -21.05
C GLY A 200 -16.25 18.24 -20.36
N GLN A 201 -15.01 18.26 -19.85
CA GLN A 201 -14.40 17.15 -19.12
C GLN A 201 -13.53 17.65 -17.94
N LEU A 202 -13.16 16.74 -17.04
CA LEU A 202 -12.15 17.02 -16.01
C LEU A 202 -10.76 16.94 -16.63
N ASP A 203 -9.89 17.88 -16.26
CA ASP A 203 -8.50 17.93 -16.70
C ASP A 203 -7.61 18.56 -15.63
N TRP A 204 -6.31 18.33 -15.76
CA TRP A 204 -5.27 18.90 -14.92
C TRP A 204 -5.27 20.44 -14.99
N ALA A 205 -5.18 21.09 -13.84
CA ALA A 205 -5.03 22.53 -13.74
C ALA A 205 -3.95 22.94 -12.73
N ILE A 206 -3.29 24.06 -12.99
CA ILE A 206 -2.36 24.67 -12.04
C ILE A 206 -3.17 25.34 -10.93
N MET A 207 -2.83 25.04 -9.68
CA MET A 207 -3.37 25.73 -8.52
C MET A 207 -2.61 27.03 -8.24
N ASP A 208 -3.34 28.05 -7.80
CA ASP A 208 -2.74 29.28 -7.28
C ASP A 208 -2.56 29.20 -5.77
N CYS A 209 -1.66 28.33 -5.34
CA CYS A 209 -1.34 28.13 -3.92
C CYS A 209 0.17 28.25 -3.64
N ALA A 210 0.49 28.45 -2.36
CA ALA A 210 1.87 28.46 -1.91
C ALA A 210 2.42 27.02 -1.87
N VAL A 211 3.45 26.76 -2.67
CA VAL A 211 4.17 25.47 -2.62
C VAL A 211 5.11 25.46 -1.40
N PRO A 212 5.14 24.39 -0.59
CA PRO A 212 6.05 24.27 0.55
C PRO A 212 7.52 24.39 0.13
N GLU A 213 8.35 25.03 0.96
CA GLU A 213 9.77 25.26 0.63
C GLU A 213 10.56 23.95 0.45
N LYS A 214 10.24 22.90 1.22
CA LYS A 214 10.83 21.56 1.04
C LYS A 214 10.59 21.04 -0.39
N VAL A 215 9.38 21.19 -0.91
CA VAL A 215 9.03 20.78 -2.28
C VAL A 215 9.75 21.64 -3.32
N ARG A 216 9.89 22.95 -3.06
CA ARG A 216 10.66 23.84 -3.94
C ARG A 216 12.13 23.44 -4.04
N ALA A 217 12.76 23.16 -2.90
CA ALA A 217 14.14 22.73 -2.85
C ALA A 217 14.35 21.37 -3.55
N LEU A 218 13.42 20.42 -3.36
CA LEU A 218 13.47 19.10 -3.99
C LEU A 218 13.39 19.18 -5.51
N LEU A 219 12.43 19.95 -6.04
CA LEU A 219 12.13 19.99 -7.47
C LEU A 219 12.86 21.10 -8.24
N GLY A 220 13.49 22.06 -7.56
CA GLY A 220 14.11 23.23 -8.20
C GLY A 220 15.27 22.90 -9.15
N LYS A 221 15.82 21.68 -9.04
CA LYS A 221 16.88 21.15 -9.91
C LYS A 221 16.38 20.40 -11.15
N HIS A 222 15.07 20.18 -11.27
CA HIS A 222 14.45 19.39 -12.34
C HIS A 222 14.05 20.26 -13.55
N PRO A 223 13.98 19.68 -14.76
CA PRO A 223 13.65 20.43 -15.97
C PRO A 223 12.18 20.88 -16.00
N LEU A 224 11.87 21.86 -16.85
CA LEU A 224 10.49 22.28 -17.13
C LEU A 224 9.64 21.09 -17.58
N GLY A 225 8.42 21.01 -17.05
CA GLY A 225 7.49 19.92 -17.32
C GLY A 225 7.69 18.68 -16.45
N TYR A 226 8.71 18.64 -15.59
CA TYR A 226 8.86 17.54 -14.63
C TYR A 226 7.72 17.58 -13.60
N CYS A 227 7.02 16.45 -13.47
CA CYS A 227 5.97 16.21 -12.50
C CYS A 227 6.41 15.21 -11.42
N THR A 228 5.83 15.33 -10.23
CA THR A 228 5.98 14.33 -9.15
C THR A 228 4.70 14.26 -8.32
N ASP A 229 4.50 13.14 -7.65
CA ASP A 229 3.36 12.86 -6.78
C ASP A 229 3.88 12.62 -5.36
N LEU A 230 3.41 13.40 -4.38
CA LEU A 230 3.86 13.33 -3.00
C LEU A 230 2.68 12.97 -2.09
N ILE A 231 2.76 11.81 -1.44
CA ILE A 231 1.75 11.31 -0.51
C ILE A 231 1.72 12.20 0.74
N GLN A 232 0.55 12.70 1.13
CA GLN A 232 0.45 13.66 2.25
C GLN A 232 0.30 12.98 3.62
N GLY A 233 -0.35 11.81 3.66
CA GLY A 233 -0.77 11.15 4.91
C GLY A 233 0.33 10.50 5.76
N ILE A 234 1.56 10.36 5.22
CA ILE A 234 2.65 9.62 5.87
C ILE A 234 2.98 10.23 7.25
N GLY A 235 3.18 11.55 7.31
CA GLY A 235 3.55 12.23 8.56
C GLY A 235 2.49 12.12 9.64
N SER A 236 1.21 12.33 9.30
CA SER A 236 0.09 12.17 10.24
C SER A 236 -0.05 10.72 10.73
N TRP A 237 0.15 9.75 9.84
CA TRP A 237 0.06 8.34 10.19
C TRP A 237 1.12 7.93 11.22
N PHE A 238 2.38 8.35 11.02
CA PHE A 238 3.44 8.13 12.02
C PHE A 238 3.17 8.88 13.32
N GLY A 239 2.59 10.08 13.23
CA GLY A 239 2.09 10.83 14.38
C GLY A 239 1.13 10.01 15.24
N SER A 240 0.14 9.37 14.61
CA SER A 240 -0.82 8.49 15.31
C SER A 240 -0.18 7.25 15.90
N ILE A 241 0.75 6.60 15.17
CA ILE A 241 1.45 5.39 15.66
C ILE A 241 2.27 5.67 16.93
N LYS A 242 2.87 6.84 17.02
CA LYS A 242 3.73 7.22 18.14
C LYS A 242 3.06 7.06 19.50
N ASP A 243 1.76 7.31 19.56
CA ASP A 243 1.00 7.41 20.80
C ASP A 243 0.77 6.04 21.45
N TYR A 244 0.64 4.97 20.65
CA TYR A 244 0.34 3.64 21.17
C TYR A 244 1.48 2.63 20.93
N PHE A 245 2.27 2.72 19.86
CA PHE A 245 3.32 1.74 19.57
C PHE A 245 4.59 2.04 20.37
N LYS A 246 4.86 1.26 21.43
CA LYS A 246 5.96 1.57 22.38
C LYS A 246 7.21 0.73 22.18
N GLN A 247 7.09 -0.48 21.64
CA GLN A 247 8.22 -1.37 21.44
C GLN A 247 7.92 -2.39 20.34
N GLY A 248 8.81 -2.56 19.37
CA GLY A 248 8.60 -3.55 18.33
C GLY A 248 9.15 -3.16 16.98
N VAL A 249 8.66 -3.85 15.96
CA VAL A 249 9.00 -3.63 14.55
C VAL A 249 7.74 -3.34 13.75
N LEU A 250 7.75 -2.22 13.02
CA LEU A 250 6.82 -1.93 11.94
C LEU A 250 7.45 -2.40 10.62
N ILE A 251 6.80 -3.34 9.96
CA ILE A 251 7.15 -3.80 8.62
C ILE A 251 6.23 -3.08 7.63
N VAL A 252 6.83 -2.21 6.81
CA VAL A 252 6.15 -1.60 5.67
C VAL A 252 6.54 -2.35 4.42
N SER A 253 5.55 -2.71 3.60
CA SER A 253 5.78 -3.32 2.30
C SER A 253 4.90 -2.66 1.24
N ASP A 254 5.52 -1.99 0.27
CA ASP A 254 4.82 -1.12 -0.67
C ASP A 254 5.62 -0.90 -1.96
N TYR A 255 4.97 -0.41 -3.02
CA TYR A 255 5.63 -0.01 -4.25
C TYR A 255 6.37 1.31 -4.05
N GLY A 256 7.64 1.36 -4.40
CA GLY A 256 8.35 2.62 -4.26
C GLY A 256 9.85 2.57 -4.41
N TYR A 257 10.43 3.70 -4.04
CA TYR A 257 11.82 4.03 -4.31
C TYR A 257 12.44 4.80 -3.14
N GLY A 258 13.76 4.69 -3.00
CA GLY A 258 14.53 5.68 -2.24
C GLY A 258 14.64 7.00 -3.01
N GLY A 259 14.93 8.08 -2.31
CA GLY A 259 14.88 9.46 -2.79
C GLY A 259 15.59 9.70 -4.12
N PRO A 260 16.85 9.24 -4.32
CA PRO A 260 17.54 9.40 -5.60
C PRO A 260 16.81 8.77 -6.80
N GLU A 261 16.18 7.60 -6.60
CA GLU A 261 15.42 6.89 -7.64
C GLU A 261 13.99 7.44 -7.80
N PHE A 262 13.39 7.90 -6.70
CA PHE A 262 12.08 8.55 -6.67
C PHE A 262 12.10 9.83 -7.51
N PHE A 263 13.12 10.67 -7.30
CA PHE A 263 13.35 11.91 -8.04
C PHE A 263 14.34 11.72 -9.20
N HIS A 264 14.32 10.56 -9.87
CA HIS A 264 15.23 10.35 -11.00
C HIS A 264 14.85 11.25 -12.20
N HIS A 265 15.83 11.81 -12.90
CA HIS A 265 15.60 12.77 -14.00
C HIS A 265 14.76 12.23 -15.17
N GLN A 266 14.68 10.91 -15.34
CA GLN A 266 13.85 10.26 -16.36
C GLN A 266 12.39 10.03 -15.92
N ARG A 267 12.09 10.18 -14.62
CA ARG A 267 10.73 10.04 -14.08
C ARG A 267 9.97 11.36 -14.20
N VAL A 268 9.78 11.80 -15.44
CA VAL A 268 9.27 13.14 -15.74
C VAL A 268 7.79 13.32 -15.47
N ASP A 269 7.00 12.25 -15.33
CA ASP A 269 5.55 12.31 -15.15
C ASP A 269 5.07 11.78 -13.78
N GLY A 270 5.99 11.74 -12.81
CA GLY A 270 5.69 11.27 -11.46
C GLY A 270 5.49 9.75 -11.37
N THR A 271 4.62 9.35 -10.44
CA THR A 271 4.40 7.95 -10.02
C THR A 271 2.92 7.58 -9.91
N LEU A 272 1.99 8.51 -10.18
CA LEU A 272 0.57 8.23 -10.20
C LEU A 272 0.26 7.13 -11.22
N GLN A 273 -0.47 6.10 -10.78
CA GLN A 273 -0.98 5.04 -11.63
C GLN A 273 -2.45 4.81 -11.34
N CYS A 274 -3.19 4.41 -12.37
CA CYS A 274 -4.57 4.00 -12.27
C CYS A 274 -4.68 2.53 -12.66
N HIS A 275 -5.43 1.76 -11.88
CA HIS A 275 -5.59 0.31 -12.08
C HIS A 275 -7.06 -0.04 -12.28
N PHE A 276 -7.36 -0.72 -13.38
CA PHE A 276 -8.69 -1.24 -13.68
C PHE A 276 -8.58 -2.58 -14.43
N ARG A 277 -9.20 -3.63 -13.89
CA ARG A 277 -9.23 -5.00 -14.46
C ARG A 277 -7.86 -5.50 -14.98
N HIS A 278 -6.82 -5.39 -14.16
CA HIS A 278 -5.42 -5.74 -14.46
C HIS A 278 -4.73 -4.88 -15.53
N GLN A 279 -5.34 -3.76 -15.91
CA GLN A 279 -4.75 -2.78 -16.81
C GLN A 279 -4.24 -1.58 -16.02
N VAL A 280 -3.06 -1.10 -16.39
CA VAL A 280 -2.43 0.08 -15.79
C VAL A 280 -2.45 1.22 -16.80
N HIS A 281 -2.90 2.39 -16.38
CA HIS A 281 -2.87 3.61 -17.19
C HIS A 281 -2.66 4.87 -16.32
N ASP A 282 -2.61 6.03 -16.96
CA ASP A 282 -2.23 7.31 -16.37
C ASP A 282 -3.38 8.33 -16.26
N ASN A 283 -4.57 8.01 -16.75
CA ASN A 283 -5.73 8.89 -16.70
C ASN A 283 -6.62 8.69 -15.45
N PRO A 284 -6.59 9.60 -14.46
CA PRO A 284 -7.44 9.52 -13.27
C PRO A 284 -8.87 10.05 -13.51
N PHE A 285 -9.13 10.70 -14.64
CA PHE A 285 -10.38 11.42 -14.91
C PHE A 285 -11.43 10.57 -15.64
N GLN A 286 -11.47 9.29 -15.33
CA GLN A 286 -12.41 8.31 -15.86
C GLN A 286 -12.71 7.25 -14.80
N LEU A 287 -13.77 6.46 -15.02
CA LEU A 287 -14.11 5.30 -14.17
C LEU A 287 -14.14 5.66 -12.67
N PHE A 288 -14.73 6.81 -12.32
CA PHE A 288 -14.75 7.35 -10.97
C PHE A 288 -15.30 6.32 -9.97
N GLY A 289 -14.54 6.02 -8.91
CA GLY A 289 -14.90 4.98 -7.93
C GLY A 289 -14.93 3.54 -8.45
N LEU A 290 -14.53 3.30 -9.70
CA LEU A 290 -14.42 1.96 -10.31
C LEU A 290 -12.97 1.54 -10.57
N GLN A 291 -12.05 2.49 -10.67
CA GLN A 291 -10.61 2.24 -10.78
C GLN A 291 -9.89 2.66 -9.50
N ASP A 292 -8.78 1.99 -9.20
CA ASP A 292 -7.88 2.37 -8.11
C ASP A 292 -6.87 3.41 -8.58
N LEU A 293 -6.46 4.31 -7.69
CA LEU A 293 -5.45 5.33 -7.93
C LEU A 293 -4.36 5.20 -6.86
N THR A 294 -3.13 4.99 -7.30
CA THR A 294 -1.98 4.81 -6.41
C THR A 294 -0.85 5.77 -6.77
N ALA A 295 -0.04 6.15 -5.79
CA ALA A 295 1.22 6.83 -6.00
C ALA A 295 2.33 6.03 -5.31
N SER A 296 3.47 5.85 -5.98
CA SER A 296 4.60 5.16 -5.35
C SER A 296 5.05 5.83 -4.05
N VAL A 297 5.48 5.02 -3.09
CA VAL A 297 6.02 5.47 -1.81
C VAL A 297 7.44 6.00 -1.99
N ASN A 298 7.69 7.19 -1.45
CA ASN A 298 9.04 7.70 -1.23
C ASN A 298 9.56 7.15 0.12
N PHE A 299 10.33 6.06 0.07
CA PHE A 299 10.83 5.40 1.28
C PHE A 299 11.82 6.25 2.06
N THR A 300 12.46 7.25 1.45
CA THR A 300 13.28 8.23 2.18
C THR A 300 12.43 9.12 3.05
N GLU A 301 11.33 9.64 2.52
CA GLU A 301 10.39 10.41 3.34
C GLU A 301 9.80 9.54 4.44
N LEU A 302 9.44 8.28 4.13
CA LEU A 302 8.93 7.34 5.12
C LEU A 302 9.93 7.12 6.27
N ALA A 303 11.22 6.96 5.96
CA ALA A 303 12.30 6.88 6.94
C ALA A 303 12.45 8.18 7.77
N GLU A 304 12.41 9.35 7.12
CA GLU A 304 12.46 10.66 7.81
C GLU A 304 11.28 10.82 8.79
N ARG A 305 10.05 10.44 8.39
CA ARG A 305 8.86 10.53 9.25
C ARG A 305 8.87 9.53 10.41
N ALA A 306 9.47 8.37 10.19
CA ALA A 306 9.70 7.40 11.25
C ALA A 306 10.69 7.95 12.30
N ASP A 307 11.77 8.60 11.84
CA ASP A 307 12.76 9.25 12.72
C ASP A 307 12.15 10.42 13.52
N ASP A 308 11.29 11.24 12.89
CA ASP A 308 10.54 12.33 13.54
C ASP A 308 9.75 11.85 14.79
N VAL A 309 9.36 10.57 14.82
CA VAL A 309 8.62 9.97 15.93
C VAL A 309 9.47 9.01 16.80
N GLY A 310 10.79 8.96 16.59
CA GLY A 310 11.73 8.17 17.39
C GLY A 310 11.79 6.69 17.01
N MET A 311 11.54 6.35 15.74
CA MET A 311 11.79 5.02 15.19
C MET A 311 13.04 5.04 14.32
N CYS A 312 13.79 3.94 14.29
CA CYS A 312 14.98 3.81 13.45
C CYS A 312 14.74 2.84 12.28
N VAL A 313 15.39 3.08 11.14
CA VAL A 313 15.40 2.13 10.03
C VAL A 313 16.44 1.05 10.29
N GLU A 314 16.00 -0.17 10.56
CA GLU A 314 16.91 -1.31 10.78
C GLU A 314 17.09 -2.19 9.53
N GLY A 315 16.20 -2.04 8.54
CA GLY A 315 16.37 -2.71 7.26
C GLY A 315 15.54 -2.05 6.15
N TYR A 316 16.10 -2.04 4.95
CA TYR A 316 15.39 -1.65 3.73
C TYR A 316 15.88 -2.52 2.57
N THR A 317 14.98 -3.15 1.83
CA THR A 317 15.35 -4.09 0.77
C THR A 317 14.24 -4.22 -0.27
N SER A 318 14.54 -4.81 -1.42
CA SER A 318 13.51 -5.25 -2.38
C SER A 318 12.73 -6.46 -1.88
N GLN A 319 11.51 -6.64 -2.39
CA GLN A 319 10.69 -7.82 -2.10
C GLN A 319 11.41 -9.13 -2.41
N ALA A 320 12.09 -9.21 -3.56
CA ALA A 320 12.79 -10.44 -3.93
C ALA A 320 13.81 -10.85 -2.85
N HIS A 321 14.62 -9.90 -2.40
CA HIS A 321 15.59 -10.12 -1.33
C HIS A 321 14.93 -10.44 0.01
N PHE A 322 13.81 -9.78 0.35
CA PHE A 322 13.06 -10.09 1.57
C PHE A 322 12.53 -11.52 1.60
N LEU A 323 11.92 -11.97 0.50
CA LEU A 323 11.35 -13.31 0.39
C LEU A 323 12.45 -14.39 0.35
N ILE A 324 13.58 -14.11 -0.32
CA ILE A 324 14.77 -14.98 -0.32
C ILE A 324 15.36 -15.08 1.09
N GLY A 325 15.51 -13.95 1.79
CA GLY A 325 15.99 -13.89 3.17
C GLY A 325 15.10 -14.69 4.13
N SER A 326 13.78 -14.56 3.93
CA SER A 326 12.72 -15.31 4.63
C SER A 326 12.59 -16.78 4.19
N LYS A 327 13.50 -17.29 3.34
CA LYS A 327 13.61 -18.69 2.92
C LYS A 327 12.41 -19.20 2.12
N ILE A 328 11.91 -18.42 1.17
CA ILE A 328 10.86 -18.84 0.23
C ILE A 328 11.18 -20.19 -0.45
N GLN A 329 12.46 -20.53 -0.66
CA GLN A 329 12.85 -21.80 -1.28
C GLN A 329 12.51 -23.01 -0.40
N GLU A 330 12.65 -22.89 0.91
CA GLU A 330 12.26 -23.94 1.86
C GLU A 330 10.73 -24.13 1.83
N MET A 331 9.97 -23.03 1.76
CA MET A 331 8.51 -23.06 1.69
C MET A 331 7.99 -23.74 0.43
N ILE A 332 8.65 -23.50 -0.71
CA ILE A 332 8.36 -24.20 -1.97
C ILE A 332 8.67 -25.69 -1.82
N GLY A 333 9.80 -26.05 -1.22
CA GLY A 333 10.22 -27.44 -1.01
C GLY A 333 9.31 -28.23 -0.05
N GLU A 334 8.75 -27.58 0.97
CA GLU A 334 7.80 -28.17 1.92
C GLU A 334 6.44 -28.50 1.28
N THR A 335 6.03 -27.74 0.27
CA THR A 335 4.72 -27.89 -0.39
C THR A 335 4.82 -28.63 -1.72
N SER A 336 6.00 -28.71 -2.35
CA SER A 336 6.22 -29.52 -3.54
C SER A 336 6.15 -31.02 -3.22
N GLY A 337 4.95 -31.59 -3.32
CA GLY A 337 4.69 -33.02 -3.24
C GLY A 337 4.71 -33.73 -4.61
N GLU A 338 4.04 -34.87 -4.71
CA GLU A 338 3.85 -35.62 -5.97
C GLU A 338 2.86 -34.93 -6.95
N ASP A 339 2.10 -33.93 -6.49
CA ASP A 339 1.19 -33.17 -7.35
C ASP A 339 1.95 -32.11 -8.18
N LEU A 340 2.09 -32.41 -9.47
CA LEU A 340 2.70 -31.53 -10.46
C LEU A 340 1.92 -30.22 -10.64
N ALA A 341 0.60 -30.21 -10.45
CA ALA A 341 -0.22 -29.02 -10.64
C ALA A 341 0.00 -28.00 -9.51
N GLU A 342 0.08 -28.47 -8.27
CA GLU A 342 0.38 -27.63 -7.10
C GLU A 342 1.81 -27.08 -7.19
N THR A 343 2.78 -27.93 -7.56
CA THR A 343 4.17 -27.51 -7.79
C THR A 343 4.27 -26.43 -8.86
N TYR A 344 3.53 -26.57 -9.97
CA TYR A 344 3.51 -25.57 -11.03
C TYR A 344 2.90 -24.23 -10.57
N LYS A 345 1.82 -24.27 -9.77
CA LYS A 345 1.21 -23.04 -9.21
C LYS A 345 2.19 -22.28 -8.33
N LEU A 346 2.87 -22.98 -7.41
CA LEU A 346 3.89 -22.36 -6.53
C LEU A 346 5.06 -21.78 -7.32
N ALA A 347 5.49 -22.45 -8.39
CA ALA A 347 6.56 -21.93 -9.26
C ALA A 347 6.13 -20.64 -9.97
N GLN A 348 4.88 -20.53 -10.43
CA GLN A 348 4.36 -19.30 -11.03
C GLN A 348 4.22 -18.17 -10.00
N GLU A 349 3.75 -18.50 -8.80
CA GLU A 349 3.69 -17.55 -7.70
C GLU A 349 5.09 -17.00 -7.38
N ALA A 350 6.06 -17.88 -7.13
CA ALA A 350 7.44 -17.49 -6.83
C ALA A 350 8.04 -16.64 -7.97
N LYS A 351 7.78 -17.01 -9.23
CA LYS A 351 8.23 -16.23 -10.39
C LYS A 351 7.68 -14.79 -10.36
N ARG A 352 6.38 -14.61 -10.10
CA ARG A 352 5.77 -13.27 -10.00
C ARG A 352 6.34 -12.47 -8.83
N LEU A 353 6.54 -13.11 -7.69
CA LEU A 353 7.03 -12.46 -6.48
C LEU A 353 8.52 -12.08 -6.53
N LEU A 354 9.35 -12.87 -7.22
CA LEU A 354 10.82 -12.72 -7.19
C LEU A 354 11.40 -12.03 -8.43
N LEU A 355 10.78 -12.14 -9.60
CA LEU A 355 11.39 -11.58 -10.81
C LEU A 355 11.34 -10.04 -10.81
N PRO A 356 12.44 -9.35 -11.16
CA PRO A 356 12.49 -7.89 -11.23
C PRO A 356 11.48 -7.27 -12.19
N THR A 357 11.13 -7.97 -13.27
CA THR A 357 10.14 -7.53 -14.26
C THR A 357 8.70 -7.56 -13.75
N HIS A 358 8.48 -8.12 -12.55
CA HIS A 358 7.19 -8.18 -11.88
C HIS A 358 7.27 -7.41 -10.56
N MET A 359 7.07 -8.08 -9.42
CA MET A 359 7.00 -7.44 -8.11
C MET A 359 8.36 -7.40 -7.40
N GLY A 360 9.32 -8.22 -7.84
CA GLY A 360 10.54 -8.50 -7.10
C GLY A 360 11.40 -7.28 -6.78
N GLU A 361 11.48 -6.31 -7.71
CA GLU A 361 12.29 -5.10 -7.53
C GLU A 361 11.44 -3.86 -7.24
N ASN A 362 10.26 -3.70 -7.85
CA ASN A 362 9.45 -2.49 -7.68
C ASN A 362 8.84 -2.38 -6.27
N PHE A 363 8.54 -3.53 -5.65
CA PHE A 363 8.02 -3.61 -4.30
C PHE A 363 9.18 -3.66 -3.30
N LYS A 364 9.07 -2.90 -2.22
CA LYS A 364 10.12 -2.76 -1.20
C LYS A 364 9.59 -3.18 0.17
N PHE A 365 10.51 -3.57 1.04
CA PHE A 365 10.28 -3.84 2.44
C PHE A 365 11.14 -2.90 3.28
N MET A 366 10.55 -2.30 4.31
CA MET A 366 11.26 -1.50 5.31
C MET A 366 10.90 -2.00 6.72
N ALA A 367 11.92 -2.22 7.55
CA ALA A 367 11.77 -2.48 8.98
C ALA A 367 12.09 -1.21 9.77
N LEU A 368 11.08 -0.66 10.41
CA LEU A 368 11.17 0.48 11.32
C LEU A 368 11.02 0.00 12.75
N CYS A 369 12.01 0.29 13.59
CA CYS A 369 12.10 -0.30 14.92
C CYS A 369 11.96 0.74 16.02
N ARG A 370 11.41 0.33 17.15
CA ARG A 370 11.31 1.15 18.35
C ARG A 370 11.69 0.32 19.57
N ASN A 371 12.65 0.82 20.35
CA ASN A 371 13.07 0.22 21.62
C ASN A 371 13.38 -1.30 21.51
N ILE A 372 14.10 -1.69 20.46
CA ILE A 372 14.51 -3.07 20.22
C ILE A 372 16.00 -3.27 20.52
N GLU A 373 16.39 -4.52 20.78
CA GLU A 373 17.79 -4.90 20.88
C GLU A 373 18.46 -4.90 19.50
N PRO A 374 19.65 -4.30 19.32
CA PRO A 374 20.35 -4.21 18.02
C PRO A 374 20.68 -5.56 17.37
N SER A 375 20.69 -6.65 18.12
CA SER A 375 21.00 -8.00 17.63
C SER A 375 19.78 -8.84 17.26
N MET A 376 18.59 -8.23 17.17
CA MET A 376 17.37 -8.94 16.78
C MET A 376 17.52 -9.56 15.40
N LYS A 377 17.18 -10.84 15.29
CA LYS A 377 17.22 -11.55 14.01
C LYS A 377 16.05 -11.12 13.14
N MET A 378 16.35 -10.57 11.96
CA MET A 378 15.37 -10.30 10.92
C MET A 378 15.85 -10.87 9.59
N SER A 379 15.58 -12.16 9.37
CA SER A 379 16.12 -12.91 8.23
C SER A 379 15.74 -12.33 6.86
N GLY A 380 14.56 -11.70 6.75
CA GLY A 380 14.14 -11.00 5.54
C GLY A 380 14.97 -9.75 5.23
N PHE A 381 15.67 -9.17 6.21
CA PHE A 381 16.43 -7.93 6.05
C PHE A 381 17.95 -8.14 6.02
N MET A 382 18.40 -9.38 5.79
CA MET A 382 19.84 -9.71 5.73
C MET A 382 20.57 -9.07 4.55
N HIS A 383 19.87 -8.82 3.45
CA HIS A 383 20.38 -8.02 2.33
C HIS A 383 19.87 -6.60 2.52
N ASP A 384 20.74 -5.74 3.02
CA ASP A 384 20.38 -4.37 3.40
C ASP A 384 20.77 -3.37 2.31
N GLU A 385 19.77 -2.67 1.80
CA GLU A 385 19.88 -1.65 0.77
C GLU A 385 19.60 -0.24 1.29
N ARG A 386 19.71 0.01 2.61
CA ARG A 386 19.52 1.35 3.20
C ARG A 386 20.34 2.46 2.52
N TYR A 387 21.47 2.13 1.89
CA TYR A 387 22.24 3.08 1.08
C TYR A 387 21.47 3.70 -0.11
N ARG A 388 20.35 3.09 -0.53
CA ARG A 388 19.46 3.61 -1.59
C ARG A 388 18.51 4.70 -1.08
N LEU A 389 18.39 4.88 0.24
CA LEU A 389 17.49 5.87 0.84
C LEU A 389 18.05 7.30 0.78
N GLY A 390 19.34 7.54 0.56
CA GLY A 390 19.89 8.90 0.57
C GLY A 390 21.38 8.97 0.34
#